data_AF-G4QAM4-F1
#
_entry.id   AF-G4QAM4-F1
#
_cell.length_a   1.000
_cell.length_b   1.000
_cell.length_c   1.000
_cell.angle_alpha   90.00
_cell.angle_beta   90.00
_cell.angle_gamma   90.00
#
_symmetry.space_group_name_H-M   'P 1'
#
loop_
_entity.id
_entity.type
_entity.pdbx_description
1 polymer ?
#
loop_
_entity_poly.entity_id
_entity_poly.type
_entity_poly.pdbx_seq_one_letter_code
_entity_poly.pdbx_strand_id
1 'polypeptide(L)'
;MLKFFNLFIFFVTAVGGVYAQPMVSGNLNTIEAQNAAQVHVGPGHNHLKQLINSFGEVTPVKVLTNYANTAYRYYENSLNALNDLEYAITSAQINDIEAVRSSFDTAFDAFGLTAIFENMGGPIDASSGWVYEKYGNPKKRIYEDFEKLEDVIKSDDFFEKRDRALSIATELKGKLTLISDAWSASIIGDKGLYRAAFLGKLHNDARNLNTKNNLLAIRNGLANYINKNIVKIDDMDRSAYNSFLDILFGQRFGRKTGHGIYDLLSKSERRKISKALSAINSRFRRMDLLTSKVGEEGGGMSTSEQKRLHKNNQYLISQAKKIAGILSKGN
;
A
#
# COMPACT_ATOMS: atom_id res chain seq x y z
N MET A 1 -11.99 73.89 34.86
CA MET A 1 -12.46 72.51 35.12
C MET A 1 -12.52 71.76 33.79
N LEU A 2 -11.75 70.67 33.69
CA LEU A 2 -11.70 69.70 32.60
C LEU A 2 -13.10 69.28 32.12
N LYS A 3 -13.33 69.28 30.80
CA LYS A 3 -14.16 68.25 30.13
C LYS A 3 -13.50 67.87 28.80
N PHE A 4 -13.15 66.59 28.73
CA PHE A 4 -12.39 65.93 27.68
C PHE A 4 -13.20 65.71 26.39
N PHE A 5 -12.46 65.69 25.29
CA PHE A 5 -12.83 65.30 23.93
C PHE A 5 -13.50 63.92 23.86
N ASN A 6 -14.58 63.80 23.07
CA ASN A 6 -15.01 62.54 22.47
C ASN A 6 -14.79 62.62 20.95
N LEU A 7 -13.69 62.01 20.50
CA LEU A 7 -13.40 61.73 19.10
C LEU A 7 -14.05 60.38 18.75
N PHE A 8 -15.03 60.39 17.85
CA PHE A 8 -15.63 59.18 17.29
C PHE A 8 -14.61 58.50 16.36
N ILE A 9 -14.09 57.34 16.77
CA ILE A 9 -13.34 56.43 15.90
C ILE A 9 -14.30 55.33 15.45
N PHE A 10 -14.61 55.30 14.15
CA PHE A 10 -15.25 54.17 13.50
C PHE A 10 -14.27 52.98 13.48
N PHE A 11 -14.48 51.99 14.33
CA PHE A 11 -13.91 50.66 14.12
C PHE A 11 -14.87 49.87 13.23
N VAL A 12 -14.54 49.78 11.94
CA VAL A 12 -15.03 48.70 11.09
C VAL A 12 -14.34 47.44 11.59
N THR A 13 -15.01 46.67 12.45
CA THR A 13 -14.62 45.29 12.68
C THR A 13 -14.96 44.51 11.42
N ALA A 14 -13.99 44.42 10.51
CA ALA A 14 -13.97 43.35 9.53
C ALA A 14 -13.95 42.04 10.33
N VAL A 15 -15.11 41.38 10.42
CA VAL A 15 -15.19 39.98 10.83
C VAL A 15 -14.61 39.19 9.66
N GLY A 16 -13.29 39.26 9.53
CA GLY A 16 -12.52 38.34 8.71
C GLY A 16 -12.59 37.01 9.41
N GLY A 17 -13.63 36.23 9.09
CA GLY A 17 -13.62 34.80 9.29
C GLY A 17 -12.45 34.25 8.48
N VAL A 18 -11.27 34.22 9.09
CA VAL A 18 -10.23 33.28 8.70
C VAL A 18 -10.80 31.95 9.14
N TYR A 19 -11.58 31.32 8.26
CA TYR A 19 -11.70 29.87 8.30
C TYR A 19 -10.27 29.38 8.25
N ALA A 20 -9.76 28.90 9.38
CA ALA A 20 -8.62 28.02 9.39
C ALA A 20 -9.03 26.88 8.47
N GLN A 21 -8.57 26.92 7.23
CA GLN A 21 -8.62 25.73 6.39
C GLN A 21 -7.92 24.65 7.21
N PRO A 22 -8.54 23.47 7.42
CA PRO A 22 -7.80 22.37 8.00
C PRO A 22 -6.53 22.27 7.16
N MET A 23 -5.37 22.40 7.82
CA MET A 23 -4.11 22.12 7.18
C MET A 23 -4.20 20.65 6.78
N VAL A 24 -4.63 20.39 5.55
CA VAL A 24 -4.43 19.12 4.85
C VAL A 24 -2.92 19.04 4.68
N SER A 25 -2.28 18.53 5.72
CA SER A 25 -0.86 18.24 5.73
C SER A 25 -0.63 17.28 4.59
N GLY A 26 0.11 17.71 3.57
CA GLY A 26 0.54 16.86 2.47
C GLY A 26 -0.59 16.33 1.59
N ASN A 27 -0.67 16.87 0.38
CA ASN A 27 -1.44 16.33 -0.73
C ASN A 27 -0.91 14.94 -1.16
N LEU A 28 -1.11 13.89 -0.34
CA LEU A 28 -0.82 12.49 -0.73
C LEU A 28 -1.94 11.88 -1.61
N ASN A 29 -3.09 12.54 -1.75
CA ASN A 29 -4.35 11.84 -2.09
C ASN A 29 -4.97 12.16 -3.46
N THR A 30 -4.20 12.63 -4.45
CA THR A 30 -4.72 12.67 -5.84
C THR A 30 -3.85 11.88 -6.81
N ILE A 31 -2.53 11.94 -6.70
CA ILE A 31 -1.63 11.21 -7.60
C ILE A 31 -1.63 9.70 -7.29
N GLU A 32 -1.64 9.29 -6.02
CA GLU A 32 -1.65 7.87 -5.62
C GLU A 32 -3.00 7.21 -5.94
N ALA A 33 -4.12 7.91 -5.68
CA ALA A 33 -5.47 7.47 -6.06
C ALA A 33 -5.71 7.44 -7.58
N GLN A 34 -5.24 8.45 -8.32
CA GLN A 34 -5.36 8.48 -9.80
C GLN A 34 -4.49 7.43 -10.48
N ASN A 35 -3.31 7.10 -9.93
CA ASN A 35 -2.43 6.06 -10.48
C ASN A 35 -2.91 4.64 -10.14
N ALA A 36 -3.57 4.43 -8.99
CA ALA A 36 -4.12 3.12 -8.61
C ALA A 36 -5.15 2.58 -9.63
N ALA A 37 -5.88 3.46 -10.32
CA ALA A 37 -6.84 3.11 -11.37
C ALA A 37 -6.16 2.68 -12.70
N GLN A 38 -4.88 3.02 -12.92
CA GLN A 38 -4.16 2.66 -14.15
C GLN A 38 -3.32 1.40 -13.96
N VAL A 39 -3.38 0.48 -14.91
CA VAL A 39 -2.53 -0.72 -14.87
C VAL A 39 -1.08 -0.31 -15.11
N HIS A 40 -0.21 -0.51 -14.12
CA HIS A 40 1.22 -0.30 -14.31
C HIS A 40 1.75 -1.27 -15.37
N VAL A 41 2.65 -0.81 -16.23
CA VAL A 41 3.37 -1.67 -17.17
C VAL A 41 4.80 -1.79 -16.71
N GLY A 42 5.28 -3.03 -16.60
CA GLY A 42 6.71 -3.27 -16.47
C GLY A 42 7.46 -2.67 -17.66
N PRO A 43 8.76 -2.38 -17.50
CA PRO A 43 9.53 -1.77 -18.57
C PRO A 43 9.52 -2.63 -19.85
N GLY A 44 9.37 -2.00 -21.01
CA GLY A 44 9.37 -2.67 -22.31
C GLY A 44 10.65 -3.47 -22.58
N HIS A 45 10.62 -4.42 -23.54
CA HIS A 45 11.75 -5.33 -23.83
C HIS A 45 13.11 -4.64 -24.11
N ASN A 46 13.12 -3.35 -24.48
CA ASN A 46 14.33 -2.59 -24.80
C ASN A 46 14.97 -1.85 -23.59
N HIS A 47 14.43 -2.00 -22.38
CA HIS A 47 14.76 -1.12 -21.24
C HIS A 47 15.91 -1.61 -20.33
N LEU A 48 16.37 -2.85 -20.45
CA LEU A 48 17.44 -3.40 -19.60
C LEU A 48 18.77 -2.62 -19.74
N LYS A 49 19.09 -2.12 -20.94
CA LYS A 49 20.28 -1.28 -21.17
C LYS A 49 20.17 0.10 -20.51
N GLN A 50 18.98 0.69 -20.45
CA GLN A 50 18.75 1.97 -19.77
C GLN A 50 18.76 1.82 -18.23
N LEU A 51 18.26 0.70 -17.71
CA LEU A 51 18.24 0.40 -16.27
C LEU A 51 19.62 0.14 -15.66
N ILE A 52 20.52 -0.52 -16.41
CA ILE A 52 21.92 -0.72 -15.99
C ILE A 52 22.63 0.65 -15.86
N ASN A 53 22.31 1.60 -16.72
CA ASN A 53 22.92 2.94 -16.68
C ASN A 53 22.41 3.79 -15.51
N SER A 54 21.22 3.54 -14.96
CA SER A 54 20.64 4.34 -13.86
C SER A 54 20.78 3.71 -12.48
N PHE A 55 20.82 2.37 -12.36
CA PHE A 55 20.86 1.66 -11.06
C PHE A 55 22.08 0.72 -10.91
N GLY A 56 22.95 0.68 -11.92
CA GLY A 56 24.14 -0.18 -11.97
C GLY A 56 23.82 -1.67 -12.09
N GLU A 57 24.81 -2.52 -11.81
CA GLU A 57 24.65 -3.98 -11.87
C GLU A 57 23.52 -4.49 -10.97
N VAL A 58 22.81 -5.53 -11.44
CA VAL A 58 21.76 -6.23 -10.70
C VAL A 58 22.43 -7.19 -9.71
N THR A 59 22.24 -6.97 -8.41
CA THR A 59 22.73 -7.86 -7.36
C THR A 59 21.62 -8.23 -6.37
N PRO A 60 21.70 -9.40 -5.70
CA PRO A 60 20.78 -9.79 -4.63
C PRO A 60 20.57 -8.70 -3.58
N VAL A 61 21.66 -8.10 -3.09
CA VAL A 61 21.64 -7.06 -2.06
C VAL A 61 20.91 -5.80 -2.53
N LYS A 62 21.09 -5.39 -3.79
CA LYS A 62 20.38 -4.22 -4.34
C LYS A 62 18.89 -4.47 -4.49
N VAL A 63 18.48 -5.68 -4.88
CA VAL A 63 17.06 -6.06 -4.94
C VAL A 63 16.44 -6.06 -3.53
N LEU A 64 17.11 -6.68 -2.55
CA LEU A 64 16.64 -6.65 -1.16
C LEU A 64 16.60 -5.24 -0.58
N THR A 65 17.56 -4.38 -0.93
CA THR A 65 17.57 -2.97 -0.50
C THR A 65 16.39 -2.20 -1.06
N ASN A 66 16.08 -2.37 -2.35
CA ASN A 66 14.93 -1.72 -2.96
C ASN A 66 13.62 -2.26 -2.37
N TYR A 67 13.50 -3.58 -2.17
CA TYR A 67 12.37 -4.17 -1.46
C TYR A 67 12.17 -3.55 -0.07
N ALA A 68 13.24 -3.42 0.72
CA ALA A 68 13.19 -2.83 2.05
C ALA A 68 12.81 -1.33 2.03
N ASN A 69 13.27 -0.58 1.02
CA ASN A 69 12.82 0.80 0.79
C ASN A 69 11.32 0.85 0.49
N THR A 70 10.83 -0.04 -0.36
CA THR A 70 9.42 -0.07 -0.72
C THR A 70 8.56 -0.46 0.48
N ALA A 71 8.94 -1.50 1.23
CA ALA A 71 8.27 -1.90 2.46
C ALA A 71 8.17 -0.75 3.47
N TYR A 72 9.29 -0.09 3.77
CA TYR A 72 9.31 1.08 4.65
C TYR A 72 8.30 2.14 4.22
N ARG A 73 8.30 2.52 2.95
CA ARG A 73 7.41 3.58 2.45
C ARG A 73 5.93 3.19 2.46
N TYR A 74 5.60 1.92 2.27
CA TYR A 74 4.20 1.47 2.37
C TYR A 74 3.70 1.53 3.81
N TYR A 75 4.51 1.06 4.77
CA TYR A 75 4.17 1.17 6.19
C TYR A 75 4.17 2.61 6.69
N GLU A 76 5.08 3.46 6.21
CA GLU A 76 5.10 4.89 6.49
C GLU A 76 3.87 5.60 5.93
N ASN A 77 3.46 5.31 4.69
CA ASN A 77 2.23 5.83 4.11
C ASN A 77 0.99 5.43 4.95
N SER A 78 0.90 4.17 5.37
CA SER A 78 -0.18 3.68 6.22
C SER A 78 -0.19 4.37 7.60
N LEU A 79 0.98 4.58 8.20
CA LEU A 79 1.10 5.32 9.46
C LEU A 79 0.70 6.79 9.31
N ASN A 80 1.09 7.45 8.22
CA ASN A 80 0.72 8.84 7.96
C ASN A 80 -0.79 9.00 7.76
N ALA A 81 -1.42 8.13 6.99
CA ALA A 81 -2.88 8.15 6.81
C ALA A 81 -3.62 7.92 8.13
N LEU A 82 -3.08 7.09 9.03
CA LEU A 82 -3.65 6.92 10.37
C LEU A 82 -3.45 8.15 11.27
N ASN A 83 -2.33 8.86 11.15
CA ASN A 83 -2.13 10.13 11.86
C ASN A 83 -3.14 11.19 11.37
N ASP A 84 -3.40 11.24 10.06
CA ASP A 84 -4.41 12.14 9.49
C ASP A 84 -5.82 11.79 10.00
N LEU A 85 -6.14 10.49 10.11
CA LEU A 85 -7.39 10.02 10.72
C LEU A 85 -7.51 10.42 12.20
N GLU A 86 -6.46 10.22 13.00
CA GLU A 86 -6.43 10.61 14.41
C GLU A 86 -6.69 12.12 14.57
N TYR A 87 -6.07 12.94 13.70
CA TYR A 87 -6.32 14.38 13.65
C TYR A 87 -7.78 14.69 13.25
N ALA A 88 -8.33 14.01 12.24
CA ALA A 88 -9.72 14.18 11.82
C ALA A 88 -10.71 13.84 12.95
N ILE A 89 -10.53 12.72 13.65
CA ILE A 89 -11.35 12.33 14.81
C ILE A 89 -11.27 13.39 15.91
N THR A 90 -10.07 13.89 16.20
CA THR A 90 -9.84 14.87 17.27
C THR A 90 -10.51 16.20 16.97
N SER A 91 -10.38 16.68 15.73
CA SER A 91 -10.82 18.02 15.30
C SER A 91 -12.28 18.11 14.86
N ALA A 92 -12.95 16.97 14.61
CA ALA A 92 -14.30 16.94 14.05
C ALA A 92 -15.32 17.73 14.89
N GLN A 93 -16.18 18.49 14.22
CA GLN A 93 -17.47 18.99 14.72
C GLN A 93 -18.61 18.16 14.12
N ILE A 94 -19.86 18.37 14.59
CA ILE A 94 -21.03 17.55 14.18
C ILE A 94 -21.19 17.43 12.66
N ASN A 95 -20.91 18.52 11.93
CA ASN A 95 -21.00 18.60 10.47
C ASN A 95 -19.79 18.00 9.73
N ASP A 96 -18.77 17.49 10.43
CA ASP A 96 -17.53 16.97 9.84
C ASP A 96 -17.46 15.44 9.78
N ILE A 97 -18.53 14.71 10.13
CA ILE A 97 -18.51 13.25 10.23
C ILE A 97 -18.10 12.55 8.91
N GLU A 98 -18.49 13.10 7.76
CA GLU A 98 -18.10 12.58 6.45
C GLU A 98 -16.60 12.72 6.18
N ALA A 99 -15.96 13.78 6.69
CA ALA A 99 -14.51 13.93 6.60
C ALA A 99 -13.77 12.87 7.43
N VAL A 100 -14.29 12.55 8.62
CA VAL A 100 -13.75 11.47 9.46
C VAL A 100 -13.89 10.11 8.75
N ARG A 101 -15.07 9.82 8.20
CA ARG A 101 -15.34 8.57 7.46
C ARG A 101 -14.44 8.43 6.24
N SER A 102 -14.29 9.50 5.45
CA SER A 102 -13.38 9.50 4.31
C SER A 102 -11.91 9.32 4.70
N SER A 103 -11.48 9.92 5.82
CA SER A 103 -10.13 9.71 6.35
C SER A 103 -9.92 8.28 6.85
N PHE A 104 -10.97 7.64 7.38
CA PHE A 104 -10.92 6.23 7.78
C PHE A 104 -10.70 5.32 6.57
N ASP A 105 -11.50 5.51 5.52
CA ASP A 105 -11.37 4.72 4.29
C ASP A 105 -9.95 4.87 3.70
N THR A 106 -9.40 6.10 3.71
CA THR A 106 -8.02 6.37 3.27
C THR A 106 -6.99 5.61 4.10
N ALA A 107 -7.13 5.59 5.43
CA ALA A 107 -6.20 4.88 6.31
C ALA A 107 -6.30 3.35 6.14
N PHE A 108 -7.53 2.84 5.99
CA PHE A 108 -7.80 1.42 5.76
C PHE A 108 -7.22 0.96 4.42
N ASP A 109 -7.44 1.71 3.34
CA ASP A 109 -6.90 1.43 2.01
C ASP A 109 -5.36 1.47 2.02
N ALA A 110 -4.77 2.48 2.64
CA ALA A 110 -3.32 2.59 2.77
C ALA A 110 -2.71 1.40 3.51
N PHE A 111 -3.37 0.90 4.56
CA PHE A 111 -2.96 -0.33 5.23
C PHE A 111 -3.18 -1.57 4.35
N GLY A 112 -4.30 -1.66 3.64
CA GLY A 112 -4.61 -2.76 2.72
C GLY A 112 -3.55 -2.96 1.64
N LEU A 113 -2.95 -1.88 1.14
CA LEU A 113 -1.82 -1.93 0.20
C LEU A 113 -0.57 -2.62 0.78
N THR A 114 -0.42 -2.68 2.11
CA THR A 114 0.71 -3.38 2.76
C THR A 114 0.61 -4.90 2.70
N ALA A 115 -0.54 -5.45 2.30
CA ALA A 115 -0.76 -6.89 2.20
C ALA A 115 0.23 -7.61 1.25
N ILE A 116 0.87 -6.86 0.35
CA ILE A 116 1.92 -7.40 -0.54
C ILE A 116 3.17 -7.86 0.22
N PHE A 117 3.39 -7.38 1.44
CA PHE A 117 4.53 -7.75 2.29
C PHE A 117 4.22 -8.90 3.27
N GLU A 118 2.99 -9.42 3.25
CA GLU A 118 2.58 -10.53 4.10
C GLU A 118 2.96 -11.90 3.54
N ASN A 119 3.00 -12.88 4.44
CA ASN A 119 3.39 -14.26 4.22
C ASN A 119 4.85 -14.40 3.78
N MET A 120 5.70 -13.49 4.27
CA MET A 120 7.14 -13.44 4.00
C MET A 120 7.99 -13.59 5.26
N GLY A 121 7.36 -13.68 6.45
CA GLY A 121 8.06 -13.86 7.72
C GLY A 121 8.77 -12.60 8.23
N GLY A 122 8.21 -11.43 7.90
CA GLY A 122 8.71 -10.13 8.35
C GLY A 122 8.08 -9.67 9.66
N PRO A 123 8.31 -8.40 10.07
CA PRO A 123 7.82 -7.87 11.34
C PRO A 123 6.30 -7.95 11.50
N ILE A 124 5.55 -7.89 10.41
CA ILE A 124 4.09 -7.95 10.42
C ILE A 124 3.55 -9.36 10.71
N ASP A 125 4.26 -10.42 10.29
CA ASP A 125 3.68 -11.77 10.16
C ASP A 125 4.62 -12.94 10.53
N ALA A 126 5.83 -12.67 11.05
CA ALA A 126 6.73 -13.71 11.51
C ALA A 126 6.03 -14.61 12.54
N SER A 127 6.20 -15.93 12.43
CA SER A 127 5.56 -16.90 13.33
C SER A 127 6.53 -17.53 14.33
N SER A 128 7.83 -17.29 14.18
CA SER A 128 8.87 -17.84 15.06
C SER A 128 10.18 -17.05 14.97
N GLY A 129 11.12 -17.40 15.85
CA GLY A 129 12.45 -16.80 15.92
C GLY A 129 12.47 -15.37 16.43
N TRP A 130 13.64 -14.75 16.37
CA TRP A 130 13.88 -13.44 16.98
C TRP A 130 12.99 -12.32 16.41
N VAL A 131 12.55 -12.44 15.15
CA VAL A 131 11.63 -11.48 14.52
C VAL A 131 10.26 -11.55 15.21
N TYR A 132 9.74 -12.75 15.44
CA TYR A 132 8.48 -12.92 16.17
C TYR A 132 8.62 -12.47 17.63
N GLU A 133 9.70 -12.87 18.31
CA GLU A 133 9.98 -12.46 19.70
C GLU A 133 10.05 -10.94 19.84
N LYS A 134 10.56 -10.24 18.81
CA LYS A 134 10.70 -8.79 18.81
C LYS A 134 9.42 -8.04 18.44
N TYR A 135 8.69 -8.51 17.42
CA TYR A 135 7.60 -7.74 16.80
C TYR A 135 6.20 -8.34 17.03
N GLY A 136 6.10 -9.59 17.45
CA GLY A 136 4.87 -10.19 17.99
C GLY A 136 3.77 -10.56 16.99
N ASN A 137 4.02 -10.52 15.67
CA ASN A 137 3.02 -10.82 14.63
C ASN A 137 1.73 -10.00 14.78
N PRO A 138 1.81 -8.66 14.67
CA PRO A 138 0.68 -7.78 14.97
C PRO A 138 -0.44 -7.85 13.92
N LYS A 139 -0.25 -8.53 12.78
CA LYS A 139 -1.17 -8.54 11.64
C LYS A 139 -2.64 -8.68 12.04
N LYS A 140 -2.98 -9.77 12.74
CA LYS A 140 -4.38 -10.08 13.07
C LYS A 140 -5.00 -8.97 13.92
N ARG A 141 -4.27 -8.46 14.91
CA ARG A 141 -4.73 -7.39 15.79
C ARG A 141 -4.95 -6.08 15.04
N ILE A 142 -4.09 -5.76 14.08
CA ILE A 142 -4.24 -4.56 13.24
C ILE A 142 -5.56 -4.60 12.47
N TYR A 143 -5.88 -5.73 11.82
CA TYR A 143 -7.16 -5.90 11.14
C TYR A 143 -8.35 -5.79 12.09
N GLU A 144 -8.30 -6.47 13.24
CA GLU A 144 -9.36 -6.40 14.26
C GLU A 144 -9.56 -4.98 14.80
N ASP A 145 -8.50 -4.19 14.92
CA ASP A 145 -8.58 -2.81 15.40
C ASP A 145 -9.14 -1.86 14.33
N PHE A 146 -8.82 -2.08 13.06
CA PHE A 146 -9.48 -1.37 11.96
C PHE A 146 -10.99 -1.70 11.91
N GLU A 147 -11.39 -2.95 12.08
CA GLU A 147 -12.80 -3.37 12.14
C GLU A 147 -13.53 -2.68 13.32
N LYS A 148 -12.95 -2.71 14.53
CA LYS A 148 -13.53 -2.00 15.68
C LYS A 148 -13.62 -0.49 15.46
N LEU A 149 -12.63 0.09 14.79
CA LEU A 149 -12.60 1.52 14.50
C LEU A 149 -13.68 1.89 13.48
N GLU A 150 -13.88 1.04 12.46
CA GLU A 150 -14.95 1.16 11.48
C GLU A 150 -16.32 1.19 12.14
N ASP A 151 -16.59 0.22 13.03
CA ASP A 151 -17.85 0.10 13.76
C ASP A 151 -18.17 1.39 14.54
N VAL A 152 -17.14 2.01 15.13
CA VAL A 152 -17.31 3.26 15.89
C VAL A 152 -17.50 4.45 14.95
N ILE A 153 -16.68 4.60 13.91
CA ILE A 153 -16.70 5.75 12.99
C ILE A 153 -17.96 5.77 12.12
N LYS A 154 -18.47 4.60 11.74
CA LYS A 154 -19.67 4.47 10.89
C LYS A 154 -20.97 4.51 11.68
N SER A 155 -20.92 4.50 13.01
CA SER A 155 -22.11 4.64 13.86
C SER A 155 -22.70 6.05 13.87
N ASP A 156 -24.01 6.14 14.13
CA ASP A 156 -24.73 7.42 14.24
C ASP A 156 -24.35 8.21 15.50
N ASP A 157 -23.90 7.51 16.54
CA ASP A 157 -23.47 8.05 17.84
C ASP A 157 -21.94 8.24 17.94
N PHE A 158 -21.25 8.41 16.80
CA PHE A 158 -19.79 8.61 16.74
C PHE A 158 -19.28 9.66 17.74
N PHE A 159 -19.97 10.79 17.88
CA PHE A 159 -19.54 11.88 18.77
C PHE A 159 -19.53 11.46 20.25
N GLU A 160 -20.47 10.61 20.67
CA GLU A 160 -20.51 10.04 22.02
C GLU A 160 -19.39 8.99 22.22
N LYS A 161 -18.94 8.36 21.14
CA LYS A 161 -17.91 7.32 21.12
C LYS A 161 -16.53 7.82 20.70
N ARG A 162 -16.32 9.13 20.57
CA ARG A 162 -15.06 9.71 20.05
C ARG A 162 -13.83 9.25 20.82
N ASP A 163 -13.89 9.26 22.16
CA ASP A 163 -12.75 8.85 22.99
C ASP A 163 -12.39 7.37 22.77
N ARG A 164 -13.39 6.52 22.52
CA ARG A 164 -13.17 5.12 22.14
C ARG A 164 -12.49 5.03 20.77
N ALA A 165 -12.93 5.82 19.78
CA ALA A 165 -12.28 5.87 18.46
C ALA A 165 -10.81 6.29 18.58
N LEU A 166 -10.51 7.33 19.37
CA LEU A 166 -9.15 7.82 19.62
C LEU A 166 -8.29 6.76 20.31
N SER A 167 -8.84 6.05 21.30
CA SER A 167 -8.12 4.96 21.98
C SER A 167 -7.72 3.86 20.99
N ILE A 168 -8.64 3.42 20.12
CA ILE A 168 -8.37 2.39 19.11
C ILE A 168 -7.33 2.89 18.09
N ALA A 169 -7.48 4.12 17.58
CA ALA A 169 -6.53 4.72 16.64
C ALA A 169 -5.12 4.84 17.24
N THR A 170 -5.00 5.21 18.51
CA THR A 170 -3.72 5.28 19.23
C THR A 170 -3.05 3.91 19.32
N GLU A 171 -3.81 2.87 19.69
CA GLU A 171 -3.26 1.51 19.76
C GLU A 171 -2.85 0.97 18.39
N LEU A 172 -3.62 1.29 17.34
CA LEU A 172 -3.32 0.92 15.96
C LEU A 172 -2.04 1.61 15.46
N LYS A 173 -1.88 2.89 15.79
CA LYS A 173 -0.69 3.70 15.49
C LYS A 173 0.55 3.14 16.15
N GLY A 174 0.47 2.68 17.39
CA GLY A 174 1.58 2.00 18.06
C GLY A 174 2.06 0.76 17.29
N LYS A 175 1.12 -0.06 16.80
CA LYS A 175 1.42 -1.28 16.01
C LYS A 175 2.03 -0.94 14.64
N LEU A 176 1.46 0.03 13.91
CA LEU A 176 2.00 0.46 12.62
C LEU A 176 3.36 1.15 12.75
N THR A 177 3.57 1.92 13.82
CA THR A 177 4.87 2.52 14.15
C THR A 177 5.91 1.44 14.36
N LEU A 178 5.60 0.40 15.15
CA LEU A 178 6.51 -0.72 15.39
C LEU A 178 6.95 -1.40 14.08
N ILE A 179 6.02 -1.63 13.14
CA ILE A 179 6.33 -2.26 11.85
C ILE A 179 7.13 -1.30 10.96
N SER A 180 6.72 -0.04 10.86
CA SER A 180 7.41 0.97 10.05
C SER A 180 8.85 1.19 10.53
N ASP A 181 9.03 1.33 11.85
CA ASP A 181 10.34 1.50 12.46
C ASP A 181 11.26 0.30 12.23
N ALA A 182 10.72 -0.93 12.23
CA ALA A 182 11.50 -2.13 11.91
C ALA A 182 12.16 -2.04 10.51
N TRP A 183 11.50 -1.35 9.56
CA TRP A 183 11.95 -1.16 8.18
C TRP A 183 12.78 0.12 7.93
N SER A 184 12.96 0.96 8.96
CA SER A 184 13.74 2.20 8.90
C SER A 184 15.17 1.98 8.40
N ALA A 185 15.67 2.91 7.57
CA ALA A 185 17.06 2.90 7.12
C ALA A 185 18.05 3.24 8.25
N SER A 186 17.63 4.09 9.20
CA SER A 186 18.43 4.46 10.38
C SER A 186 18.33 3.38 11.45
N ILE A 187 19.47 3.02 12.04
CA ILE A 187 19.54 2.11 13.18
C ILE A 187 19.67 2.95 14.46
N ILE A 188 18.59 3.05 15.23
CA ILE A 188 18.55 3.78 16.50
C ILE A 188 17.81 2.91 17.51
N GLY A 189 18.55 2.30 18.45
CA GLY A 189 18.01 1.26 19.31
C GLY A 189 17.44 0.11 18.48
N ASP A 190 16.14 -0.15 18.60
CA ASP A 190 15.44 -1.19 17.83
C ASP A 190 14.94 -0.74 16.45
N LYS A 191 14.85 0.58 16.22
CA LYS A 191 14.47 1.11 14.92
C LYS A 191 15.52 0.70 13.89
N GLY A 192 15.08 0.21 12.74
CA GLY A 192 15.91 -0.28 11.64
C GLY A 192 16.61 -1.61 11.89
N LEU A 193 16.42 -2.24 13.06
CA LEU A 193 17.08 -3.49 13.40
C LEU A 193 16.70 -4.63 12.44
N TYR A 194 15.41 -4.78 12.13
CA TYR A 194 14.94 -5.78 11.16
C TYR A 194 15.50 -5.52 9.77
N ARG A 195 15.42 -4.28 9.29
CA ARG A 195 16.00 -3.92 7.99
C ARG A 195 17.49 -4.26 7.91
N ALA A 196 18.25 -3.94 8.94
CA ALA A 196 19.69 -4.22 8.99
C ALA A 196 19.95 -5.73 8.93
N ALA A 197 19.24 -6.52 9.74
CA ALA A 197 19.33 -7.98 9.72
C ALA A 197 18.92 -8.57 8.36
N PHE A 198 17.83 -8.07 7.78
CA PHE A 198 17.30 -8.47 6.48
C PHE A 198 18.31 -8.23 5.34
N LEU A 199 19.15 -7.19 5.48
CA LEU A 199 20.21 -6.85 4.54
C LEU A 199 21.58 -7.46 4.91
N GLY A 200 21.67 -8.25 5.98
CA GLY A 200 22.93 -8.83 6.46
C GLY A 200 23.94 -7.80 6.97
N LYS A 201 23.46 -6.66 7.51
CA LYS A 201 24.29 -5.50 7.89
C LYS A 201 24.56 -5.38 9.39
N LEU A 202 24.10 -6.32 10.22
CA LEU A 202 24.47 -6.34 11.64
C LEU A 202 25.88 -6.90 11.81
N HIS A 203 26.75 -6.21 12.54
CA HIS A 203 28.14 -6.67 12.71
C HIS A 203 28.21 -7.89 13.63
N ASN A 204 28.77 -9.00 13.15
CA ASN A 204 28.95 -10.26 13.89
C ASN A 204 27.71 -10.75 14.66
N ASP A 205 26.52 -10.51 14.11
CA ASP A 205 25.25 -10.80 14.77
C ASP A 205 24.55 -11.99 14.12
N ALA A 206 24.12 -12.95 14.94
CA ALA A 206 23.40 -14.14 14.51
C ALA A 206 21.98 -13.85 13.99
N ARG A 207 21.44 -12.66 14.26
CA ARG A 207 20.13 -12.22 13.76
C ARG A 207 20.13 -11.93 12.26
N ASN A 208 21.29 -11.75 11.64
CA ASN A 208 21.39 -11.54 10.20
C ASN A 208 20.68 -12.65 9.42
N LEU A 209 19.81 -12.23 8.50
CA LEU A 209 19.03 -13.15 7.69
C LEU A 209 19.79 -13.51 6.42
N ASN A 210 19.65 -14.76 5.99
CA ASN A 210 20.31 -15.25 4.79
C ASN A 210 19.69 -14.60 3.54
N THR A 211 20.53 -13.98 2.70
CA THR A 211 20.11 -13.30 1.45
C THR A 211 19.31 -14.21 0.51
N LYS A 212 19.74 -15.47 0.33
CA LYS A 212 19.04 -16.42 -0.54
C LYS A 212 17.65 -16.75 0.01
N ASN A 213 17.55 -16.99 1.32
CA ASN A 213 16.28 -17.27 1.97
C ASN A 213 15.32 -16.08 1.89
N ASN A 214 15.80 -14.85 2.08
CA ASN A 214 14.98 -13.64 1.93
C ASN A 214 14.45 -13.48 0.50
N LEU A 215 15.29 -13.70 -0.52
CA LEU A 215 14.83 -13.66 -1.91
C LEU A 215 13.79 -14.74 -2.21
N LEU A 216 13.99 -15.96 -1.68
CA LEU A 216 13.03 -17.05 -1.83
C LEU A 216 11.70 -16.73 -1.13
N ALA A 217 11.74 -16.15 0.08
CA ALA A 217 10.57 -15.71 0.81
C ALA A 217 9.78 -14.65 0.02
N ILE A 218 10.45 -13.65 -0.56
CA ILE A 218 9.78 -12.66 -1.42
C ILE A 218 9.16 -13.33 -2.64
N ARG A 219 9.88 -14.21 -3.34
CA ARG A 219 9.34 -14.93 -4.51
C ARG A 219 8.09 -15.73 -4.16
N ASN A 220 8.11 -16.44 -3.03
CA ASN A 220 6.98 -17.23 -2.57
C ASN A 220 5.81 -16.36 -2.10
N GLY A 221 6.08 -15.26 -1.40
CA GLY A 221 5.08 -14.28 -1.02
C GLY A 221 4.39 -13.66 -2.23
N LEU A 222 5.15 -13.24 -3.26
CA LEU A 222 4.62 -12.76 -4.53
C LEU A 222 3.77 -13.82 -5.25
N ALA A 223 4.20 -15.07 -5.23
CA ALA A 223 3.45 -16.18 -5.82
C ALA A 223 2.11 -16.41 -5.11
N ASN A 224 2.11 -16.40 -3.77
CA ASN A 224 0.89 -16.51 -2.97
C ASN A 224 -0.03 -15.32 -3.24
N TYR A 225 0.51 -14.10 -3.15
CA TYR A 225 -0.23 -12.86 -3.32
C TYR A 225 -0.95 -12.78 -4.67
N ILE A 226 -0.25 -13.04 -5.79
CA ILE A 226 -0.90 -12.98 -7.11
C ILE A 226 -1.94 -14.10 -7.29
N ASN A 227 -1.74 -15.26 -6.67
CA ASN A 227 -2.69 -16.37 -6.72
C ASN A 227 -3.95 -16.11 -5.89
N LYS A 228 -3.83 -15.35 -4.78
CA LYS A 228 -4.94 -15.01 -3.87
C LYS A 228 -5.73 -13.78 -4.35
N ASN A 229 -5.06 -12.76 -4.87
CA ASN A 229 -5.68 -11.46 -5.12
C ASN A 229 -6.17 -11.26 -6.57
N ILE A 230 -5.74 -12.10 -7.53
CA ILE A 230 -6.34 -12.14 -8.87
C ILE A 230 -7.39 -13.25 -8.93
N VAL A 231 -8.51 -13.08 -8.20
CA VAL A 231 -9.51 -14.16 -8.01
C VAL A 231 -10.94 -13.80 -8.42
N LYS A 232 -11.36 -12.53 -8.53
CA LYS A 232 -12.80 -12.22 -8.74
C LYS A 232 -13.10 -11.18 -9.83
N ILE A 233 -14.29 -11.35 -10.41
CA ILE A 233 -14.86 -10.61 -11.56
C ILE A 233 -15.23 -9.18 -11.18
N ASP A 234 -15.64 -8.98 -9.93
CA ASP A 234 -16.30 -7.75 -9.46
C ASP A 234 -15.36 -6.88 -8.60
N ASP A 235 -14.37 -7.52 -7.95
CA ASP A 235 -13.31 -6.89 -7.14
C ASP A 235 -11.96 -7.03 -7.82
N MET A 236 -11.88 -6.74 -9.11
CA MET A 236 -10.61 -6.80 -9.83
C MET A 236 -9.75 -5.61 -9.39
N ASP A 237 -9.22 -5.72 -8.18
CA ASP A 237 -8.51 -4.66 -7.50
C ASP A 237 -7.19 -4.42 -8.23
N ARG A 238 -7.22 -3.40 -9.09
CA ARG A 238 -6.05 -2.93 -9.80
C ARG A 238 -4.95 -2.55 -8.83
N SER A 239 -5.30 -2.08 -7.64
CA SER A 239 -4.34 -1.73 -6.61
C SER A 239 -3.53 -2.94 -6.15
N ALA A 240 -4.17 -4.11 -6.00
CA ALA A 240 -3.48 -5.35 -5.67
C ALA A 240 -2.55 -5.80 -6.81
N TYR A 241 -3.03 -5.80 -8.05
CA TYR A 241 -2.18 -6.13 -9.20
C TYR A 241 -1.00 -5.17 -9.33
N ASN A 242 -1.23 -3.87 -9.16
CA ASN A 242 -0.22 -2.83 -9.22
C ASN A 242 0.82 -2.97 -8.11
N SER A 243 0.40 -3.29 -6.87
CA SER A 243 1.31 -3.57 -5.76
C SER A 243 2.19 -4.79 -6.04
N PHE A 244 1.62 -5.83 -6.64
CA PHE A 244 2.41 -6.98 -7.13
C PHE A 244 3.45 -6.54 -8.17
N LEU A 245 3.09 -5.70 -9.13
CA LEU A 245 4.01 -5.19 -10.14
C LEU A 245 5.11 -4.32 -9.53
N ASP A 246 4.77 -3.52 -8.52
CA ASP A 246 5.69 -2.63 -7.82
C ASP A 246 6.84 -3.41 -7.18
N ILE A 247 6.51 -4.51 -6.50
CA ILE A 247 7.54 -5.38 -5.92
C ILE A 247 8.25 -6.24 -6.98
N LEU A 248 7.52 -6.81 -7.93
CA LEU A 248 8.11 -7.66 -8.98
C LEU A 248 9.16 -6.88 -9.80
N PHE A 249 8.80 -5.67 -10.22
CA PHE A 249 9.64 -4.82 -11.05
C PHE A 249 10.47 -3.82 -10.25
N GLY A 250 10.40 -3.77 -8.92
CA GLY A 250 11.19 -2.80 -8.14
C GLY A 250 10.86 -1.35 -8.51
N GLN A 251 9.57 -1.08 -8.66
CA GLN A 251 9.02 0.21 -9.02
C GLN A 251 8.03 0.66 -7.94
N ARG A 252 7.62 1.91 -8.00
CA ARG A 252 6.54 2.48 -7.20
C ARG A 252 5.65 3.28 -8.14
N PHE A 253 4.37 2.96 -8.17
CA PHE A 253 3.41 3.61 -9.07
C PHE A 253 3.87 3.61 -10.54
N GLY A 254 4.40 2.47 -11.00
CA GLY A 254 4.95 2.32 -12.35
C GLY A 254 6.29 3.01 -12.61
N ARG A 255 6.84 3.77 -11.65
CA ARG A 255 8.14 4.43 -11.76
C ARG A 255 9.21 3.56 -11.12
N LYS A 256 10.21 3.15 -11.89
CA LYS A 256 11.32 2.34 -11.39
C LYS A 256 12.07 3.07 -10.26
N THR A 257 12.24 2.41 -9.12
CA THR A 257 12.98 2.94 -7.96
C THR A 257 14.27 2.17 -7.67
N GLY A 258 14.43 1.00 -8.29
CA GLY A 258 15.62 0.16 -8.19
C GLY A 258 15.39 -1.19 -8.85
N HIS A 259 16.28 -2.15 -8.58
CA HIS A 259 16.12 -3.51 -9.08
C HIS A 259 14.98 -4.23 -8.38
N GLY A 260 14.24 -5.05 -9.12
CA GLY A 260 13.16 -5.90 -8.60
C GLY A 260 13.50 -7.39 -8.69
N ILE A 261 12.61 -8.23 -8.17
CA ILE A 261 12.75 -9.70 -8.26
C ILE A 261 12.87 -10.15 -9.72
N TYR A 262 12.13 -9.50 -10.63
CA TYR A 262 12.16 -9.81 -12.05
C TYR A 262 13.59 -9.74 -12.64
N ASP A 263 14.43 -8.83 -12.16
CA ASP A 263 15.77 -8.60 -12.70
C ASP A 263 16.75 -9.73 -12.36
N LEU A 264 16.47 -10.51 -11.30
CA LEU A 264 17.24 -11.70 -10.90
C LEU A 264 16.80 -12.99 -11.61
N LEU A 265 15.68 -12.95 -12.34
CA LEU A 265 15.14 -14.14 -12.98
C LEU A 265 15.92 -14.52 -14.25
N SER A 266 15.98 -15.82 -14.53
CA SER A 266 16.55 -16.33 -15.77
C SER A 266 15.81 -15.76 -16.99
N LYS A 267 16.49 -15.73 -18.15
CA LYS A 267 15.88 -15.27 -19.41
C LYS A 267 14.58 -16.03 -19.75
N SER A 268 14.53 -17.32 -19.43
CA SER A 268 13.36 -18.17 -19.67
C SER A 268 12.19 -17.80 -18.76
N GLU A 269 12.42 -17.64 -17.45
CA GLU A 269 11.41 -17.21 -16.50
C GLU A 269 10.85 -15.83 -16.85
N ARG A 270 11.73 -14.85 -17.12
CA ARG A 270 11.36 -13.50 -17.53
C ARG A 270 10.44 -13.49 -18.74
N ARG A 271 10.78 -14.25 -19.79
CA ARG A 271 9.95 -14.37 -21.00
C ARG A 271 8.56 -14.92 -20.68
N LYS A 272 8.48 -15.97 -19.86
CA LYS A 272 7.20 -16.61 -19.50
C LYS A 272 6.33 -15.67 -18.67
N ILE A 273 6.91 -14.99 -17.68
CA ILE A 273 6.22 -14.00 -16.84
C ILE A 273 5.73 -12.82 -17.70
N SER A 274 6.60 -12.21 -18.52
CA SER A 274 6.20 -11.09 -19.38
C SER A 274 5.07 -11.45 -20.34
N LYS A 275 5.08 -12.68 -20.90
CA LYS A 275 3.98 -13.17 -21.73
C LYS A 275 2.67 -13.28 -20.95
N ALA A 276 2.71 -13.81 -19.73
CA ALA A 276 1.55 -13.94 -18.88
C ALA A 276 1.00 -12.56 -18.43
N LEU A 277 1.88 -11.63 -18.04
CA LEU A 277 1.50 -10.25 -17.68
C LEU A 277 0.89 -9.49 -18.85
N SER A 278 1.46 -9.59 -20.05
CA SER A 278 0.88 -9.00 -21.26
C SER A 278 -0.53 -9.54 -21.54
N ALA A 279 -0.73 -10.84 -21.34
CA ALA A 279 -2.02 -11.47 -21.49
C ALA A 279 -3.02 -11.02 -20.41
N ILE A 280 -2.57 -10.79 -19.17
CA ILE A 280 -3.36 -10.18 -18.09
C ILE A 280 -3.80 -8.77 -18.48
N ASN A 281 -2.86 -7.90 -18.83
CA ASN A 281 -3.14 -6.51 -19.19
C ASN A 281 -4.08 -6.40 -20.39
N SER A 282 -3.95 -7.29 -21.38
CA SER A 282 -4.87 -7.35 -22.51
C SER A 282 -6.30 -7.73 -22.08
N ARG A 283 -6.46 -8.58 -21.08
CA ARG A 283 -7.79 -8.94 -20.56
C ARG A 283 -8.41 -7.85 -19.71
N PHE A 284 -7.62 -7.17 -18.87
CA PHE A 284 -8.09 -5.98 -18.15
C PHE A 284 -8.71 -4.96 -19.11
N ARG A 285 -7.98 -4.58 -20.18
CA ARG A 285 -8.51 -3.66 -21.19
C ARG A 285 -9.81 -4.15 -21.84
N ARG A 286 -9.93 -5.46 -22.11
CA ARG A 286 -11.16 -6.02 -22.69
C ARG A 286 -12.33 -5.99 -21.70
N MET A 287 -12.07 -6.17 -20.42
CA MET A 287 -13.07 -6.10 -19.37
C MET A 287 -13.52 -4.65 -19.18
N ASP A 288 -12.61 -3.69 -19.15
CA ASP A 288 -12.94 -2.25 -19.10
C ASP A 288 -13.87 -1.85 -20.23
N LEU A 289 -13.56 -2.27 -21.47
CA LEU A 289 -14.38 -1.97 -22.64
C LEU A 289 -15.76 -2.63 -22.61
N LEU A 290 -15.92 -3.74 -21.88
CA LEU A 290 -17.24 -4.35 -21.69
C LEU A 290 -18.04 -3.58 -20.65
N THR A 291 -17.41 -3.23 -19.53
CA THR A 291 -18.07 -2.50 -18.44
C THR A 291 -18.41 -1.06 -18.83
N SER A 292 -17.55 -0.36 -19.59
CA SER A 292 -17.81 1.01 -20.03
C SER A 292 -19.02 1.11 -20.96
N LYS A 293 -19.17 0.14 -21.88
CA LYS A 293 -20.32 0.07 -22.80
C LYS A 293 -21.65 -0.07 -22.07
N VAL A 294 -21.68 -0.92 -21.05
CA VAL A 294 -22.86 -1.10 -20.18
C VAL A 294 -23.22 0.20 -19.47
N GLY A 295 -22.23 0.97 -19.01
CA GLY A 295 -22.45 2.28 -18.38
C GLY A 295 -22.96 3.37 -19.33
N GLU A 296 -22.50 3.36 -20.59
CA GLU A 296 -22.94 4.32 -21.62
C GLU A 296 -24.35 4.04 -22.16
N GLU A 297 -24.73 2.75 -22.29
CA GLU A 297 -26.02 2.34 -22.84
C GLU A 297 -27.18 2.38 -21.83
N GLY A 298 -26.90 2.69 -20.54
CA GLY A 298 -27.91 2.82 -19.49
C GLY A 298 -28.68 1.54 -19.15
N GLY A 299 -28.31 0.40 -19.77
CA GLY A 299 -28.92 -0.92 -19.59
C GLY A 299 -28.00 -1.87 -18.84
N GLY A 300 -28.57 -2.81 -18.10
CA GLY A 300 -27.81 -3.87 -17.43
C GLY A 300 -27.05 -4.76 -18.42
N MET A 301 -25.91 -5.31 -18.00
CA MET A 301 -25.06 -6.18 -18.82
C MET A 301 -25.85 -7.39 -19.35
N SER A 302 -25.84 -7.63 -20.66
CA SER A 302 -26.53 -8.77 -21.26
C SER A 302 -25.93 -10.10 -20.78
N THR A 303 -26.72 -11.18 -20.82
CA THR A 303 -26.24 -12.55 -20.52
C THR A 303 -25.00 -12.93 -21.36
N SER A 304 -24.88 -12.41 -22.58
CA SER A 304 -23.74 -12.66 -23.45
C SER A 304 -22.46 -11.97 -22.96
N GLU A 305 -22.59 -10.75 -22.45
CA GLU A 305 -21.49 -9.95 -21.90
C GLU A 305 -21.04 -10.48 -20.55
N GLN A 306 -21.98 -10.88 -19.68
CA GLN A 306 -21.67 -11.55 -18.41
C GLN A 306 -20.85 -12.83 -18.65
N LYS A 307 -21.21 -13.65 -19.65
CA LYS A 307 -20.43 -14.84 -20.04
C LYS A 307 -19.03 -14.48 -20.54
N ARG A 308 -18.88 -13.40 -21.32
CA ARG A 308 -17.58 -12.92 -21.82
C ARG A 308 -16.70 -12.41 -20.68
N LEU A 309 -17.28 -11.66 -19.75
CA LEU A 309 -16.61 -11.16 -18.55
C LEU A 309 -16.09 -12.32 -17.70
N HIS A 310 -16.95 -13.30 -17.42
CA HIS A 310 -16.56 -14.51 -16.68
C HIS A 310 -15.40 -15.26 -17.35
N LYS A 311 -15.47 -15.47 -18.68
CA LYS A 311 -14.39 -16.14 -19.44
C LYS A 311 -13.08 -15.35 -19.40
N ASN A 312 -13.14 -14.02 -19.47
CA ASN A 312 -11.95 -13.18 -19.34
C ASN A 312 -11.31 -13.32 -17.95
N ASN A 313 -12.12 -13.34 -16.88
CA ASN A 313 -11.64 -13.54 -15.53
C ASN A 313 -11.00 -14.92 -15.31
N GLN A 314 -11.63 -16.00 -15.78
CA GLN A 314 -11.01 -17.34 -15.71
C GLN A 314 -9.65 -17.38 -16.41
N TYR A 315 -9.51 -16.66 -17.52
CA TYR A 315 -8.24 -16.55 -18.21
C TYR A 315 -7.20 -15.75 -17.43
N LEU A 316 -7.59 -14.65 -16.76
CA LEU A 316 -6.75 -13.87 -15.85
C LEU A 316 -6.20 -14.75 -14.73
N ILE A 317 -7.08 -15.45 -14.02
CA ILE A 317 -6.75 -16.40 -12.96
C ILE A 317 -5.74 -17.44 -13.48
N SER A 318 -5.95 -17.98 -14.67
CA SER A 318 -5.03 -18.93 -15.29
C SER A 318 -3.63 -18.34 -15.52
N GLN A 319 -3.52 -17.08 -15.96
CA GLN A 319 -2.22 -16.44 -16.14
C GLN A 319 -1.56 -16.10 -14.79
N ALA A 320 -2.33 -15.66 -13.80
CA ALA A 320 -1.85 -15.42 -12.44
C ALA A 320 -1.24 -16.69 -11.83
N LYS A 321 -1.93 -17.83 -11.95
CA LYS A 321 -1.45 -19.15 -11.54
C LYS A 321 -0.15 -19.56 -12.24
N LYS A 322 -0.01 -19.23 -13.54
CA LYS A 322 1.25 -19.48 -14.26
C LYS A 322 2.40 -18.65 -13.71
N ILE A 323 2.18 -17.37 -13.41
CA ILE A 323 3.19 -16.49 -12.81
C ILE A 323 3.57 -17.02 -11.44
N ALA A 324 2.59 -17.32 -10.59
CA ALA A 324 2.81 -17.90 -9.26
C ALA A 324 3.66 -19.19 -9.34
N GLY A 325 3.30 -20.11 -10.23
CA GLY A 325 4.04 -21.35 -10.44
C GLY A 325 5.45 -21.19 -11.02
N ILE A 326 5.78 -20.04 -11.63
CA ILE A 326 7.16 -19.72 -12.04
C ILE A 326 7.93 -19.16 -10.85
N LEU A 327 7.32 -18.25 -10.09
CA LEU A 327 7.96 -17.60 -8.95
C LEU A 327 8.30 -18.61 -7.84
N SER A 328 7.40 -19.55 -7.55
CA SER A 328 7.58 -20.55 -6.49
C SER A 328 8.56 -21.70 -6.81
N LYS A 329 8.94 -21.87 -8.09
CA LYS A 329 9.89 -22.91 -8.54
C LYS A 329 11.35 -22.47 -8.56
N GLY A 330 11.66 -21.27 -8.06
CA GLY A 330 13.02 -20.73 -8.10
C GLY A 330 13.99 -21.52 -7.23
N ASN A 331 15.07 -22.02 -7.84
CA ASN A 331 16.23 -22.61 -7.16
C ASN A 331 17.16 -21.55 -6.55
#